data_AF-A0A8E2EVK3-F1
#
_entry.id   AF-A0A8E2EVK3-F1
#
_cell.length_a   1.000
_cell.length_b   1.000
_cell.length_c   1.000
_cell.angle_alpha   90.00
_cell.angle_beta   90.00
_cell.angle_gamma   90.00
#
_symmetry.space_group_name_H-M   'P 1'
#
loop_
_entity.id
_entity.type
_entity.pdbx_description
1 polymer ?
#
loop_
_entity_poly.entity_id
_entity_poly.type
_entity_poly.pdbx_seq_one_letter_code
_entity_poly.pdbx_strand_id
1 'polypeptide(L)'
;MGVVGLMRALERETAGLGISIAVVALAVTVTLILLTGCREVGWTPADYAAEMAGRGVPINKAESVAWAVCWLFDQGMAANGAGIFVQADRMVDLERGLAKTREMWMGKEMLDLFRGGRKAPLFKRLDGEKVKSSL
;
A
#
# COMPACT_ATOMS: atom_id res chain seq x y z
N MET A 1 1.43 1.94 12.03
CA MET A 1 1.84 0.70 11.32
C MET A 1 0.58 -0.11 11.10
N GLY A 2 0.10 -0.18 9.85
CA GLY A 2 -1.13 -0.89 9.49
C GLY A 2 -0.83 -2.01 8.50
N VAL A 3 -1.74 -2.23 7.55
CA VAL A 3 -1.63 -3.28 6.50
C VAL A 3 -0.30 -3.21 5.73
N VAL A 4 0.25 -2.02 5.46
CA VAL A 4 1.55 -1.84 4.80
C VAL A 4 2.71 -2.41 5.63
N GLY A 5 2.66 -2.27 6.96
CA GLY A 5 3.68 -2.83 7.84
C GLY A 5 3.63 -4.35 7.87
N LEU A 6 2.42 -4.92 7.83
CA LEU A 6 2.20 -6.36 7.72
C LEU A 6 2.73 -6.92 6.39
N MET A 7 2.42 -6.27 5.27
CA MET A 7 2.96 -6.65 3.96
C MET A 7 4.49 -6.71 3.98
N ARG A 8 5.15 -5.67 4.49
CA ARG A 8 6.63 -5.62 4.61
C ARG A 8 7.19 -6.73 5.51
N ALA A 9 6.46 -7.15 6.54
CA ALA A 9 6.87 -8.24 7.41
C ALA A 9 6.76 -9.60 6.70
N LEU A 10 5.70 -9.81 5.91
CA LEU A 10 5.39 -11.09 5.27
C LEU A 10 6.01 -11.27 3.89
N GLU A 11 6.42 -10.20 3.20
CA GLU A 11 6.97 -10.23 1.83
C GLU A 11 8.07 -11.29 1.67
N ARG A 12 8.97 -11.41 2.65
CA ARG A 12 10.08 -12.36 2.60
C ARG A 12 9.66 -13.81 2.86
N GLU A 13 8.70 -14.02 3.76
CA GLU A 13 8.18 -15.35 4.09
C GLU A 13 7.34 -15.91 2.94
N THR A 14 6.51 -15.06 2.34
CA THR A 14 5.66 -15.41 1.20
C THR A 14 6.45 -15.66 -0.08
N ALA A 15 7.57 -14.94 -0.30
CA ALA A 15 8.46 -15.19 -1.42
C ALA A 15 9.01 -16.63 -1.45
N GLY A 16 9.34 -17.21 -0.29
CA GLY A 16 9.83 -18.59 -0.19
C GLY A 16 8.79 -19.64 -0.61
N LEU A 17 7.51 -19.29 -0.60
CA LEU A 17 6.40 -20.15 -1.02
C LEU A 17 5.93 -19.86 -2.46
N GLY A 18 6.60 -18.95 -3.17
CA GLY A 18 6.15 -18.49 -4.49
C GLY A 18 4.86 -17.67 -4.45
N ILE A 19 4.56 -17.03 -3.31
CA ILE A 19 3.38 -16.18 -3.12
C ILE A 19 3.83 -14.72 -3.12
N SER A 20 3.12 -13.90 -3.89
CA SER A 20 3.31 -12.44 -3.93
C SER A 20 2.28 -11.77 -3.02
N ILE A 21 2.72 -10.87 -2.14
CA ILE A 21 1.84 -10.03 -1.34
C ILE A 21 2.04 -8.56 -1.70
N ALA A 22 0.95 -7.87 -1.99
CA ALA A 22 0.92 -6.45 -2.33
C ALA A 22 -0.24 -5.75 -1.62
N VAL A 23 -0.18 -4.42 -1.53
CA VAL A 23 -1.21 -3.63 -0.85
C VAL A 23 -1.74 -2.53 -1.77
N VAL A 24 -3.07 -2.43 -1.86
CA VAL A 24 -3.77 -1.27 -2.43
C VAL A 24 -4.36 -0.46 -1.29
N ALA A 25 -3.75 0.68 -0.99
CA ALA A 25 -4.22 1.65 -0.02
C ALA A 25 -5.17 2.64 -0.72
N LEU A 26 -6.46 2.52 -0.43
CA LEU A 26 -7.48 3.39 -1.00
C LEU A 26 -7.87 4.52 -0.04
N ALA A 27 -8.10 5.71 -0.61
CA ALA A 27 -8.86 6.78 0.04
C ALA A 27 -10.37 6.49 -0.03
N VAL A 28 -11.22 7.50 0.10
CA VAL A 28 -12.68 7.32 0.07
C VAL A 28 -13.10 6.76 -1.30
N THR A 29 -13.77 5.61 -1.31
CA THR A 29 -14.19 4.91 -2.53
C THR A 29 -15.67 4.58 -2.45
N VAL A 30 -16.42 4.86 -3.52
CA VAL A 30 -17.86 4.57 -3.57
C VAL A 30 -18.07 3.07 -3.57
N THR A 31 -18.33 2.52 -2.39
CA THR A 31 -18.65 1.11 -2.16
C THR A 31 -19.88 1.04 -1.27
N LEU A 32 -20.46 -0.15 -1.15
CA LEU A 32 -21.58 -0.40 -0.24
C LEU A 32 -21.25 -0.05 1.23
N ILE A 33 -19.97 0.14 1.60
CA ILE A 33 -19.57 0.60 2.96
C ILE A 33 -19.99 2.05 3.21
N LEU A 34 -20.04 2.90 2.18
CA LEU A 34 -20.56 4.27 2.31
C LEU A 34 -22.08 4.32 2.48
N LEU A 35 -22.78 3.17 2.37
CA LEU A 35 -24.23 3.12 2.55
C LEU A 35 -24.68 3.51 3.95
N THR A 36 -23.85 3.37 4.99
CA THR A 36 -24.28 3.73 6.36
C THR A 36 -24.63 5.21 6.44
N GLY A 37 -23.77 6.08 5.92
CA GLY A 37 -24.05 7.53 5.83
C GLY A 37 -25.19 7.83 4.86
N CYS A 38 -25.24 7.16 3.69
CA CYS A 38 -26.32 7.34 2.71
C CYS A 38 -27.71 6.99 3.29
N ARG A 39 -27.79 5.92 4.09
CA ARG A 39 -29.03 5.40 4.68
C ARG A 39 -29.59 6.36 5.74
N GLU A 40 -28.74 7.05 6.47
CA GLU A 40 -29.14 8.03 7.49
C GLU A 40 -29.75 9.30 6.86
N VAL A 41 -29.23 9.74 5.70
CA VAL A 41 -29.76 10.91 4.97
C VAL A 41 -30.82 10.55 3.90
N GLY A 42 -31.08 9.26 3.66
CA GLY A 42 -32.02 8.80 2.65
C GLY A 42 -31.57 9.04 1.21
N TRP A 43 -30.27 9.26 0.98
CA TRP A 43 -29.71 9.53 -0.34
C TRP A 43 -29.23 8.27 -1.04
N THR A 44 -29.16 8.32 -2.37
CA THR A 44 -28.47 7.26 -3.12
C THR A 44 -26.95 7.37 -2.90
N PRO A 45 -26.19 6.28 -3.06
CA PRO A 45 -24.72 6.34 -3.00
C PRO A 45 -24.11 7.34 -4.00
N ALA A 46 -24.74 7.54 -5.15
CA ALA A 46 -24.30 8.48 -6.16
C ALA A 46 -24.49 9.93 -5.70
N ASP A 47 -25.64 10.27 -5.12
CA ASP A 47 -25.93 11.62 -4.61
C ASP A 47 -25.00 11.98 -3.45
N TYR A 48 -24.77 11.03 -2.54
CA TYR A 48 -23.87 11.23 -1.41
C TYR A 48 -22.41 11.39 -1.86
N ALA A 49 -21.97 10.61 -2.85
CA ALA A 49 -20.65 10.76 -3.45
C ALA A 49 -20.49 12.11 -4.17
N ALA A 50 -21.53 12.58 -4.87
CA ALA A 50 -21.53 13.89 -5.53
C ALA A 50 -21.43 15.04 -4.52
N GLU A 51 -22.19 14.98 -3.42
CA GLU A 51 -22.10 15.98 -2.35
C GLU A 51 -20.72 15.98 -1.68
N MET A 52 -20.16 14.79 -1.37
CA MET A 52 -18.81 14.67 -0.82
C MET A 52 -17.76 15.26 -1.77
N ALA A 53 -17.86 14.96 -3.07
CA ALA A 53 -16.98 15.52 -4.08
C ALA A 53 -17.13 17.05 -4.18
N GLY A 54 -18.36 17.57 -4.10
CA GLY A 54 -18.65 19.01 -4.07
C GLY A 54 -18.03 19.74 -2.87
N ARG A 55 -17.79 19.03 -1.76
CA ARG A 55 -17.07 19.53 -0.58
C ARG A 55 -15.56 19.29 -0.61
N GLY A 56 -15.03 18.80 -1.73
CA GLY A 56 -13.60 18.57 -1.92
C GLY A 56 -13.07 17.25 -1.36
N VAL A 57 -13.95 16.30 -1.00
CA VAL A 57 -13.52 14.96 -0.62
C VAL A 57 -13.01 14.21 -1.86
N PRO A 58 -11.77 13.68 -1.85
CA PRO A 58 -11.24 12.95 -2.99
C PRO A 58 -11.86 11.55 -3.05
N ILE A 59 -12.89 11.42 -3.87
CA ILE A 59 -13.63 10.18 -4.12
C ILE A 59 -12.97 9.38 -5.25
N ASN A 60 -12.83 8.08 -5.05
CA ASN A 60 -12.44 7.11 -6.08
C ASN A 60 -13.66 6.37 -6.64
N LYS A 61 -13.58 6.01 -7.92
CA LYS A 61 -14.40 4.98 -8.55
C LYS A 61 -13.92 3.59 -8.18
N ALA A 62 -14.84 2.63 -8.09
CA ALA A 62 -14.49 1.25 -7.78
C ALA A 62 -13.63 0.64 -8.89
N GLU A 63 -13.88 1.02 -10.14
CA GLU A 63 -13.15 0.57 -11.33
C GLU A 63 -11.67 0.96 -11.22
N SER A 64 -11.35 2.19 -10.81
CA SER A 64 -9.98 2.64 -10.63
C SER A 64 -9.22 1.77 -9.63
N VAL A 65 -9.87 1.39 -8.53
CA VAL A 65 -9.28 0.49 -7.53
C VAL A 65 -9.09 -0.91 -8.12
N ALA A 66 -10.06 -1.43 -8.86
CA ALA A 66 -9.97 -2.72 -9.53
C ALA A 66 -8.81 -2.76 -10.54
N TRP A 67 -8.60 -1.69 -11.30
CA TRP A 67 -7.48 -1.56 -12.23
C TRP A 67 -6.11 -1.68 -11.52
N ALA A 68 -5.94 -1.04 -10.37
CA ALA A 68 -4.71 -1.16 -9.58
C ALA A 68 -4.47 -2.61 -9.11
N VAL A 69 -5.54 -3.30 -8.69
CA VAL A 69 -5.47 -4.71 -8.27
C VAL A 69 -5.11 -5.62 -9.45
N CYS A 70 -5.80 -5.48 -10.58
CA CYS A 70 -5.52 -6.26 -11.79
C CYS A 70 -4.09 -6.05 -12.28
N TRP A 71 -3.58 -4.82 -12.23
CA TRP A 71 -2.20 -4.52 -12.58
C TRP A 71 -1.21 -5.25 -11.66
N LEU A 72 -1.44 -5.27 -10.34
CA LEU A 72 -0.58 -6.01 -9.41
C LEU A 72 -0.59 -7.52 -9.68
N PHE A 73 -1.74 -8.08 -10.05
CA PHE A 73 -1.83 -9.49 -10.44
C PHE A 73 -1.01 -9.79 -11.70
N ASP A 74 -1.09 -8.92 -12.71
CA ASP A 74 -0.32 -9.06 -13.96
C ASP A 74 1.19 -9.07 -13.72
N GLN A 75 1.68 -8.34 -12.72
CA GLN A 75 3.10 -8.31 -12.36
C GLN A 75 3.58 -9.58 -11.62
N GLY A 76 2.67 -10.43 -11.12
CA GLY A 76 3.01 -11.69 -10.45
C GLY A 76 4.00 -11.51 -9.28
N MET A 77 5.11 -12.23 -9.30
CA MET A 77 6.13 -12.15 -8.24
C MET A 77 6.87 -10.80 -8.22
N ALA A 78 6.85 -10.02 -9.30
CA ALA A 78 7.44 -8.67 -9.30
C ALA A 78 6.62 -7.67 -8.47
N ALA A 79 5.34 -7.97 -8.19
CA ALA A 79 4.51 -7.17 -7.28
C ALA A 79 4.78 -7.44 -5.80
N ASN A 80 5.65 -8.39 -5.45
CA ASN A 80 5.84 -8.74 -4.05
C ASN A 80 6.43 -7.55 -3.28
N GLY A 81 5.76 -7.14 -2.20
CA GLY A 81 6.11 -5.95 -1.43
C GLY A 81 5.67 -4.63 -2.07
N ALA A 82 4.95 -4.64 -3.20
CA ALA A 82 4.49 -3.42 -3.85
C ALA A 82 3.28 -2.81 -3.12
N GLY A 83 3.28 -1.48 -3.03
CA GLY A 83 2.17 -0.71 -2.49
C GLY A 83 1.67 0.32 -3.50
N ILE A 84 0.36 0.33 -3.77
CA ILE A 84 -0.30 1.37 -4.58
C ILE A 84 -1.22 2.18 -3.69
N PHE A 85 -1.07 3.51 -3.71
CA PHE A 85 -2.03 4.43 -3.13
C PHE A 85 -2.98 4.95 -4.20
N VAL A 86 -4.29 4.90 -3.94
CA VAL A 86 -5.34 5.36 -4.85
C VAL A 86 -6.16 6.49 -4.22
N GLN A 87 -6.13 7.67 -4.82
CA GLN A 87 -6.88 8.84 -4.37
C GLN A 87 -7.30 9.72 -5.54
N ALA A 88 -8.57 10.13 -5.56
CA ALA A 88 -9.19 10.86 -6.68
C ALA A 88 -8.91 10.19 -8.04
N ASP A 89 -9.05 8.87 -8.11
CA ASP A 89 -8.77 8.02 -9.29
C ASP A 89 -7.30 8.05 -9.78
N ARG A 90 -6.38 8.62 -8.99
CA ARG A 90 -4.95 8.63 -9.30
C ARG A 90 -4.22 7.56 -8.50
N MET A 91 -3.30 6.88 -9.16
CA MET A 91 -2.50 5.79 -8.59
C MET A 91 -1.06 6.27 -8.39
N VAL A 92 -0.50 6.03 -7.22
CA VAL A 92 0.89 6.39 -6.89
C VAL A 92 1.56 5.22 -6.19
N ASP A 93 2.84 4.98 -6.51
CA ASP A 93 3.68 4.03 -5.77
C ASP A 93 3.90 4.51 -4.33
N LEU A 94 3.27 3.80 -3.40
CA LEU A 94 3.27 4.12 -1.98
C LEU A 94 4.64 3.89 -1.36
N GLU A 95 5.31 2.79 -1.70
CA GLU A 95 6.61 2.43 -1.11
C GLU A 95 7.69 3.41 -1.54
N ARG A 96 7.70 3.76 -2.83
CA ARG A 96 8.60 4.78 -3.37
C ARG A 96 8.29 6.15 -2.79
N GLY A 97 7.02 6.50 -2.62
CA GLY A 97 6.58 7.73 -1.97
C GLY A 97 7.14 7.84 -0.55
N LEU A 98 6.90 6.82 0.28
CA LEU A 98 7.36 6.76 1.67
C LEU A 98 8.88 6.77 1.81
N ALA A 99 9.60 6.15 0.87
CA ALA A 99 11.05 6.18 0.84
C ALA A 99 11.59 7.57 0.46
N LYS A 100 10.97 8.23 -0.53
CA LYS A 100 11.40 9.56 -1.01
C LYS A 100 11.13 10.66 0.01
N THR A 101 10.00 10.61 0.72
CA THR A 101 9.60 11.64 1.69
C THR A 101 10.03 11.31 3.11
N ARG A 102 10.89 10.30 3.30
CA ARG A 102 11.28 9.78 4.62
C ARG A 102 11.82 10.84 5.58
N GLU A 103 12.66 11.73 5.08
CA GLU A 103 13.21 12.82 5.88
C GLU A 103 12.15 13.82 6.34
N MET A 104 11.15 14.10 5.49
CA MET A 104 10.09 15.06 5.79
C MET A 104 9.19 14.59 6.93
N TRP A 105 8.81 13.31 6.96
CA TRP A 105 7.89 12.80 7.99
C TRP A 105 8.60 12.24 9.22
N MET A 106 9.84 11.75 9.11
CA MET A 106 10.62 11.28 10.27
C MET A 106 11.34 12.42 10.99
N GLY A 107 11.69 13.48 10.27
CA GLY A 107 12.66 14.46 10.75
C GLY A 107 14.10 13.92 10.68
N LYS A 108 15.07 14.85 10.65
CA LYS A 108 16.49 14.54 10.44
C LYS A 108 17.07 13.62 11.52
N GLU A 109 16.81 13.93 12.79
CA GLU A 109 17.35 13.19 13.93
C GLU A 109 16.89 11.72 13.94
N MET A 110 15.61 11.47 13.70
CA MET A 110 15.06 10.11 13.64
C MET A 110 15.52 9.34 12.41
N LEU A 111 15.72 10.04 11.28
CA LEU A 111 16.27 9.42 10.08
C LEU A 111 17.72 8.97 10.28
N ASP A 112 18.52 9.76 11.02
CA ASP A 112 19.90 9.43 11.33
C ASP A 112 20.00 8.22 12.27
N LEU A 113 19.13 8.13 13.29
CA LEU A 113 18.99 6.94 14.13
C LEU A 113 18.62 5.69 13.30
N PHE A 114 17.63 5.83 12.41
CA PHE A 114 17.22 4.74 11.51
C PHE A 114 18.37 4.27 10.61
N ARG A 115 19.15 5.20 10.05
CA ARG A 115 20.31 4.89 9.21
C ARG A 115 21.43 4.24 10.03
N GLY A 116 21.65 4.68 11.27
CA GLY A 116 22.63 4.13 12.19
C GLY A 116 22.42 2.64 12.46
N GLY A 117 21.17 2.23 12.65
CA GLY A 117 20.81 0.82 12.85
C GLY A 117 21.00 -0.09 11.62
N ARG A 118 21.04 0.47 10.40
CA ARG A 118 21.07 -0.30 9.15
C ARG A 118 22.33 -1.16 8.98
N LYS A 119 23.45 -0.76 9.59
CA LYS A 119 24.73 -1.49 9.53
C LYS A 119 24.97 -2.41 10.72
N ALA A 120 24.03 -2.50 11.67
CA ALA A 120 24.20 -3.37 12.83
C ALA A 120 24.30 -4.84 12.38
N PRO A 121 25.34 -5.59 12.80
CA PRO A 121 25.54 -6.99 12.40
C PRO A 121 24.55 -7.97 13.07
N LEU A 122 23.63 -7.44 13.87
CA LEU A 122 22.60 -8.19 14.60
C LEU A 122 21.48 -8.69 13.68
N PHE A 123 21.27 -8.02 12.54
CA PHE A 123 20.27 -8.42 11.56
C PHE A 123 20.91 -9.38 10.55
N LYS A 124 20.62 -10.68 10.64
CA LYS A 124 20.95 -11.65 9.59
C LYS A 124 20.29 -11.18 8.29
N ARG A 125 21.10 -10.68 7.36
CA ARG A 125 20.64 -10.43 5.98
C ARG A 125 20.67 -11.77 5.25
N LEU A 126 19.52 -12.24 4.77
CA LEU A 126 19.39 -13.48 4.01
C LEU A 126 20.10 -13.41 2.64
N ASP A 127 20.59 -12.24 2.23
CA ASP A 127 21.37 -12.03 1.00
C ASP A 127 22.68 -12.86 0.93
N GLY A 128 23.05 -13.55 2.03
CA GLY A 128 24.23 -14.41 2.13
C GLY A 128 23.98 -15.91 1.94
N GLU A 129 22.73 -16.39 1.91
CA GLU A 129 22.45 -17.80 1.61
C GLU A 129 22.35 -18.01 0.10
N LYS A 130 23.51 -18.12 -0.55
CA LYS A 130 23.59 -18.89 -1.80
C LYS A 130 23.15 -20.30 -1.47
N VAL A 131 21.92 -20.66 -1.85
CA VAL A 131 21.45 -22.05 -1.89
C VAL A 131 22.47 -22.82 -2.74
N LYS A 132 23.32 -23.61 -2.09
CA LYS A 132 24.11 -24.63 -2.79
C LYS A 132 23.12 -25.68 -3.26
N SER A 133 22.72 -25.56 -4.52
CA SER A 133 22.15 -26.65 -5.30
C SER A 133 23.16 -27.78 -5.36
N SER A 134 22.96 -28.81 -4.55
CA SER A 134 23.57 -30.11 -4.70
C SER A 134 22.46 -31.15 -4.54
N LEU A 135 21.83 -31.49 -5.66
CA LEU A 135 21.54 -32.85 -6.16
C LEU A 135 20.80 -32.73 -7.50
#